data_AF-A0A6B2SUN8-F1
#
_entry.id   AF-A0A6B2SUN8-F1
#
_cell.length_a   1.000
_cell.length_b   1.000
_cell.length_c   1.000
_cell.angle_alpha   90.00
_cell.angle_beta   90.00
_cell.angle_gamma   90.00
#
_symmetry.space_group_name_H-M   'P 1'
#
loop_
_entity.id
_entity.type
_entity.pdbx_description
1 polymer ?
#
loop_
_entity_poly.entity_id
_entity_poly.type
_entity_poly.pdbx_seq_one_letter_code
_entity_poly.pdbx_strand_id
1 'polypeptide(L)'
;LDLVVNVDPPTDPKDYLHRAGRTARAGESGRVVTLVLSGQRRETVQVLAEAGIEPRTTKVRSGEAELSRITGAKAPSGTPLDGGTAAGRAKNHNA
;
A
#
# COMPACT_ATOMS: atom_id res chain seq x y z
N LEU A 1 -8.06 2.24 -12.07
CA LEU A 1 -7.49 1.28 -11.11
C LEU A 1 -8.42 1.26 -9.93
N ASP A 2 -8.78 0.09 -9.44
CA ASP A 2 -9.82 -0.03 -8.40
C ASP A 2 -9.19 -0.11 -6.99
N LEU A 3 -7.90 -0.45 -6.95
CA LEU A 3 -7.10 -0.59 -5.73
C LEU A 3 -5.69 -0.01 -5.94
N VAL A 4 -5.21 0.72 -4.93
CA VAL A 4 -3.80 1.10 -4.75
C VAL A 4 -3.30 0.45 -3.46
N VAL A 5 -2.14 -0.19 -3.51
CA VAL A 5 -1.48 -0.77 -2.33
C VAL A 5 -0.14 -0.08 -2.10
N ASN A 6 -0.01 0.61 -0.97
CA ASN A 6 1.26 1.09 -0.47
C ASN A 6 1.92 -0.05 0.31
N VAL A 7 2.97 -0.64 -0.28
CA VAL A 7 3.76 -1.70 0.39
C VAL A 7 4.50 -1.13 1.60
N ASP A 8 5.06 0.06 1.44
CA ASP A 8 5.63 0.86 2.51
C ASP A 8 4.75 2.08 2.80
N PRO A 9 4.62 2.51 4.06
CA PRO A 9 3.83 3.68 4.41
C PRO A 9 4.34 4.96 3.73
N PRO A 10 3.45 5.87 3.29
CA PRO A 10 3.85 7.19 2.85
C PRO A 10 4.47 7.96 4.02
N THR A 11 5.52 8.73 3.75
CA THR A 11 6.22 9.54 4.76
C THR A 11 5.71 10.98 4.81
N ASP A 12 4.94 11.42 3.82
CA ASP A 12 4.32 12.73 3.81
C ASP A 12 2.90 12.72 3.19
N PRO A 13 2.05 13.70 3.54
CA PRO A 13 0.66 13.73 3.09
C PRO A 13 0.49 13.92 1.57
N LYS A 14 1.40 14.66 0.93
CA LYS A 14 1.33 14.94 -0.51
C LYS A 14 1.64 13.68 -1.32
N ASP A 15 2.63 12.89 -0.89
CA ASP A 15 2.93 11.60 -1.50
C ASP A 15 1.73 10.65 -1.40
N TYR A 16 1.09 10.57 -0.21
CA TYR A 16 -0.14 9.80 -0.07
C TYR A 16 -1.22 10.23 -1.07
N LEU A 17 -1.51 11.53 -1.17
CA LEU A 17 -2.56 12.04 -2.07
C LEU A 17 -2.23 11.77 -3.56
N HIS A 18 -0.97 11.91 -3.98
CA HIS A 18 -0.55 11.60 -5.35
C HIS A 18 -0.75 10.12 -5.70
N ARG A 19 -0.39 9.23 -4.77
CA ARG A 19 -0.58 7.78 -4.92
C ARG A 19 -2.05 7.40 -4.88
N ALA A 20 -2.80 7.94 -3.94
CA ALA A 20 -4.25 7.72 -3.83
C ALA A 20 -5.00 8.18 -5.09
N GLY A 21 -4.58 9.28 -5.71
CA GLY A 21 -5.14 9.79 -6.97
C GLY A 21 -4.95 8.87 -8.20
N ARG A 22 -4.37 7.68 -8.05
CA ARG A 22 -4.29 6.67 -9.12
C ARG A 22 -5.57 5.83 -9.24
N THR A 23 -6.42 5.80 -8.20
CA THR A 23 -7.72 5.11 -8.19
C THR A 23 -8.91 6.09 -8.34
N ALA A 24 -10.16 5.61 -8.18
CA ALA A 24 -11.39 6.40 -8.19
C ALA A 24 -11.58 7.33 -9.41
N ARG A 25 -11.56 6.76 -10.63
CA ARG A 25 -11.65 7.53 -11.89
C ARG A 25 -13.06 7.52 -12.46
N ALA A 26 -13.37 8.51 -13.29
CA ALA A 26 -14.64 8.61 -14.00
C ALA A 26 -15.89 8.57 -13.08
N GLY A 27 -15.78 9.13 -11.88
CA GLY A 27 -16.87 9.17 -10.90
C GLY A 27 -17.01 7.89 -10.06
N GLU A 28 -16.25 6.85 -10.37
CA GLU A 28 -16.27 5.60 -9.60
C GLU A 28 -15.46 5.71 -8.30
N SER A 29 -15.86 4.92 -7.31
CA SER A 29 -15.10 4.78 -6.07
C SER A 29 -13.84 3.93 -6.25
N GLY A 30 -12.86 4.15 -5.39
CA GLY A 30 -11.59 3.44 -5.40
C GLY A 30 -11.12 3.14 -3.99
N ARG A 31 -10.18 2.20 -3.85
CA ARG A 31 -9.68 1.80 -2.54
C ARG A 31 -8.17 1.96 -2.43
N VAL A 32 -7.70 2.39 -1.27
CA VAL A 32 -6.28 2.52 -0.95
C VAL A 32 -5.99 1.69 0.30
N VAL A 33 -4.96 0.85 0.24
CA VAL A 33 -4.50 0.03 1.37
C VAL A 33 -3.05 0.36 1.63
N THR A 34 -2.70 0.64 2.87
CA THR A 34 -1.32 0.84 3.30
C THR A 34 -0.94 -0.27 4.27
N LEU A 35 0.08 -1.05 3.93
CA LEU A 35 0.64 -2.03 4.84
C LEU A 35 1.53 -1.29 5.85
N VAL A 36 1.30 -1.56 7.14
CA VAL A 36 2.01 -0.90 8.24
C VAL A 36 2.51 -1.95 9.20
N LEU A 37 3.77 -1.85 9.63
CA LEU A 37 4.25 -2.60 10.78
C LEU A 37 3.70 -1.98 12.06
N SER A 38 3.63 -2.80 13.12
CA SER A 38 3.10 -2.39 14.44
C SER A 38 3.74 -1.10 14.97
N GLY A 39 5.06 -0.95 14.78
CA GLY A 39 5.82 0.22 15.23
C GLY A 39 5.61 1.49 14.40
N GLN A 40 5.22 1.35 13.14
CA GLN A 40 5.01 2.48 12.22
C GLN A 40 3.58 3.04 12.28
N ARG A 41 2.64 2.30 12.86
CA ARG A 41 1.21 2.62 12.84
C ARG A 41 0.91 4.06 13.28
N ARG A 42 1.52 4.54 14.38
CA ARG A 42 1.22 5.87 14.92
C ARG A 42 1.62 6.98 13.95
N GLU A 43 2.83 6.91 13.43
CA GLU A 43 3.36 7.86 12.46
C GLU A 43 2.54 7.83 11.16
N THR A 44 2.22 6.64 10.65
CA THR A 44 1.38 6.54 9.44
C THR A 44 0.00 7.15 9.65
N VAL A 45 -0.64 6.92 10.80
CA VAL A 45 -1.96 7.55 11.10
C VAL A 45 -1.85 9.08 11.16
N GLN A 46 -0.74 9.62 11.68
CA GLN A 46 -0.52 11.08 11.69
C GLN A 46 -0.39 11.63 10.26
N VAL A 47 0.44 11.02 9.42
CA VAL A 47 0.59 11.41 8.00
C VAL A 47 -0.76 11.36 7.27
N LEU A 48 -1.56 10.32 7.49
CA LEU A 48 -2.88 10.22 6.86
C LEU A 48 -3.87 11.26 7.39
N ALA A 49 -3.84 11.57 8.68
CA ALA A 49 -4.66 12.62 9.28
C ALA A 49 -4.29 14.01 8.73
N GLU A 50 -3.00 14.30 8.54
CA GLU A 50 -2.53 15.53 7.87
C GLU A 50 -2.98 15.61 6.41
N ALA A 51 -3.23 14.47 5.75
CA ALA A 51 -3.86 14.39 4.44
C ALA A 51 -5.40 14.52 4.48
N GLY A 52 -6.00 14.71 5.66
CA GLY A 52 -7.44 14.78 5.86
C GLY A 52 -8.15 13.41 5.83
N ILE A 53 -7.41 12.32 6.05
CA ILE A 53 -7.94 10.96 5.97
C ILE A 53 -7.99 10.32 7.36
N GLU A 54 -9.14 9.75 7.69
CA GLU A 54 -9.28 8.85 8.84
C GLU A 54 -9.25 7.38 8.38
N PRO A 55 -8.12 6.66 8.56
CA PRO A 55 -8.00 5.31 8.04
C PRO A 55 -8.67 4.29 8.96
N ARG A 56 -9.44 3.37 8.38
CA ARG A 56 -9.82 2.12 9.06
C ARG A 56 -8.59 1.26 9.27
N THR A 57 -8.25 0.94 10.52
CA THR A 57 -7.16 0.02 10.84
C THR A 57 -7.70 -1.39 11.07
N THR A 58 -7.09 -2.38 10.40
CA THR A 58 -7.35 -3.80 10.64
C THR A 58 -6.03 -4.51 10.91
N LYS A 59 -5.89 -5.17 12.06
CA LYS A 59 -4.74 -6.05 12.32
C LYS A 59 -4.96 -7.36 11.57
N VAL A 60 -3.99 -7.76 10.77
CA VAL A 60 -4.02 -9.00 10.00
C VAL A 60 -2.65 -9.68 10.02
N ARG A 61 -2.64 -10.98 9.79
CA ARG A 61 -1.43 -11.76 9.44
C ARG A 61 -1.48 -12.20 7.98
N SER A 62 -0.33 -12.60 7.45
CA SER A 62 -0.26 -13.21 6.12
C SER A 62 -1.16 -14.44 6.05
N GLY A 63 -1.94 -14.57 4.98
CA GLY A 63 -2.88 -15.68 4.75
C GLY A 63 -4.23 -15.56 5.46
N GLU A 64 -4.45 -14.56 6.32
CA GLU A 64 -5.76 -14.37 6.94
C GLU A 64 -6.82 -13.92 5.93
N ALA A 65 -8.04 -14.47 6.06
CA ALA A 65 -9.13 -14.21 5.13
C ALA A 65 -9.50 -12.72 5.02
N GLU A 66 -9.32 -11.95 6.10
CA GLU A 66 -9.61 -10.52 6.10
C GLU A 66 -8.65 -9.73 5.19
N LEU A 67 -7.37 -10.11 5.12
CA LEU A 67 -6.41 -9.50 4.21
C LEU A 67 -6.84 -9.73 2.75
N SER A 68 -7.24 -10.96 2.41
CA SER A 68 -7.77 -11.31 1.08
C SER A 68 -9.07 -10.55 0.76
N ARG A 69 -9.99 -10.39 1.73
CA ARG A 69 -11.21 -9.59 1.53
C ARG A 69 -10.89 -8.11 1.27
N ILE A 70 -9.95 -7.55 2.02
CA ILE A 70 -9.58 -6.13 1.91
C ILE A 70 -8.78 -5.82 0.64
N THR A 71 -8.01 -6.77 0.11
CA THR A 71 -7.10 -6.48 -1.01
C THR A 71 -7.49 -7.20 -2.31
N GLY A 72 -8.37 -8.19 -2.24
CA GLY A 72 -8.56 -9.14 -3.34
C GLY A 72 -7.34 -10.05 -3.58
N ALA A 73 -6.37 -10.06 -2.65
CA ALA A 73 -5.16 -10.86 -2.80
C ALA A 73 -5.47 -12.35 -2.90
N LYS A 74 -4.80 -12.99 -3.86
CA LYS A 74 -4.82 -14.42 -4.11
C LYS A 74 -3.41 -14.97 -3.96
N ALA A 75 -3.30 -16.25 -3.63
CA ALA A 75 -2.01 -16.92 -3.60
C ALA A 75 -1.34 -16.79 -5.00
N PRO A 76 -0.10 -16.30 -5.09
CA PRO A 76 0.61 -16.28 -6.35
C PRO A 76 0.87 -17.72 -6.81
N SER A 77 0.72 -17.99 -8.10
CA SER A 77 0.91 -19.32 -8.68
C SER A 77 2.37 -19.65 -9.02
N GLY A 78 3.29 -18.68 -8.83
CA GLY A 78 4.70 -18.82 -9.17
C GLY A 78 5.55 -19.33 -8.01
N THR A 79 6.77 -19.78 -8.33
CA THR A 79 7.79 -20.10 -7.32
C THR A 79 8.23 -18.82 -6.61
N PRO A 80 8.22 -18.77 -5.26
CA PRO A 80 8.80 -17.64 -4.53
C PRO A 80 10.25 -17.42 -4.95
N LEU A 81 10.65 -16.16 -5.11
CA LEU A 81 12.05 -15.85 -5.37
C LEU A 81 12.87 -16.08 -4.10
N ASP A 82 13.94 -16.85 -4.20
CA ASP A 82 14.78 -17.34 -3.08
C ASP A 82 15.58 -16.23 -2.37
N GLY A 83 15.36 -14.95 -2.72
CA GLY A 83 16.04 -13.81 -2.11
C GLY A 83 17.54 -13.69 -2.42
N GLY A 84 18.05 -14.42 -3.43
CA GLY A 84 19.43 -14.27 -3.91
C GLY A 84 19.77 -12.81 -4.23
N THR A 85 21.02 -12.39 -3.96
CA THR A 85 21.48 -11.00 -4.09
C THR A 85 20.97 -10.34 -5.36
N ALA A 86 20.07 -9.36 -5.20
CA ALA A 86 19.54 -8.60 -6.32
C ALA A 86 20.72 -7.97 -7.09
N ALA A 87 20.93 -8.40 -8.33
CA ALA A 87 21.85 -7.71 -9.23
C ALA A 87 21.42 -6.23 -9.31
N GLY A 88 22.39 -5.32 -9.16
CA GLY A 88 22.17 -3.89 -8.98
C GLY A 88 21.16 -3.33 -9.97
N ARG A 89 20.00 -2.91 -9.45
CA ARG A 89 18.94 -2.29 -10.25
C ARG A 89 19.48 -0.99 -10.85
N ALA A 90 19.45 -0.88 -12.18
CA ALA A 90 19.81 0.34 -12.88
C ALA A 90 19.01 1.53 -12.33
N LYS A 91 19.68 2.68 -12.14
CA LYS A 91 19.06 3.91 -11.65
C LYS A 91 18.05 4.40 -12.69
N ASN A 92 16.77 4.40 -12.32
CA ASN A 92 15.73 5.00 -13.14
C ASN A 92 15.80 6.52 -12.97
N HIS A 93 16.35 7.22 -13.95
CA HIS A 93 16.26 8.67 -14.06
C HIS A 93 14.90 9.02 -14.69
N ASN A 94 13.89 9.22 -13.84
CA ASN A 94 12.67 9.91 -14.27
C ASN A 94 12.81 11.37 -13.87
N ALA A 95 13.07 12.21 -14.87
CA ALA A 95 13.06 13.66 -14.80
C ALA A 95 11.62 14.21 -14.79
#